data_AF-A0AAW3S849-F1
#
_entry.id   AF-A0AAW3S849-F1
#
_cell.length_a   1.000
_cell.length_b   1.000
_cell.length_c   1.000
_cell.angle_alpha   90.00
_cell.angle_beta   90.00
_cell.angle_gamma   90.00
#
_symmetry.space_group_name_H-M   'P 1'
#
loop_
_entity.id
_entity.type
_entity.pdbx_description
1 polymer ?
#
loop_
_entity_poly.entity_id
_entity_poly.type
_entity_poly.pdbx_seq_one_letter_code
_entity_poly.pdbx_strand_id
1 'polypeptide(L)'
;MTTPILKAIEVLGGQAAMARTLSVHPALVSQWATGRRPVAARHILAIEAAAGVSRHVLRPDVFGEGEAAEERQVTGSGATKRALRAKLGLSTDKQLAKVLQLPVEEVSAWEDEDMVPALPQVLQLLGHSEQQEPAKPANDDPDADRIGPIEVA
;
A
#
# COMPACT_ATOMS: atom_id res chain seq x y z
N MET A 1 -26.79 -8.71 10.80
CA MET A 1 -25.64 -7.86 10.43
C MET A 1 -24.49 -8.22 11.38
N THR A 2 -23.62 -9.15 11.00
CA THR A 2 -22.49 -9.58 11.84
C THR A 2 -21.41 -8.51 11.74
N THR A 3 -21.23 -7.72 12.80
CA THR A 3 -20.17 -6.71 12.86
C THR A 3 -18.82 -7.42 13.09
N PRO A 4 -17.69 -6.83 12.64
CA PRO A 4 -16.37 -7.45 12.80
C PRO A 4 -15.99 -7.66 14.26
N ILE A 5 -16.55 -6.86 15.18
CA ILE A 5 -16.37 -7.06 16.61
C ILE A 5 -17.13 -8.27 17.14
N LEU A 6 -18.33 -8.57 16.61
CA LEU A 6 -19.05 -9.79 16.95
C LEU A 6 -18.29 -11.04 16.49
N LYS A 7 -17.68 -10.99 15.29
CA LYS A 7 -16.80 -12.06 14.82
C LYS A 7 -15.61 -12.27 15.76
N ALA A 8 -14.97 -11.20 16.22
CA ALA A 8 -13.88 -11.30 17.20
C ALA A 8 -14.35 -11.91 18.53
N ILE A 9 -15.56 -11.54 18.99
CA ILE A 9 -16.20 -12.10 20.19
C ILE A 9 -16.44 -13.61 20.02
N GLU A 10 -16.93 -14.06 18.87
CA GLU A 10 -17.18 -15.48 18.59
C GLU A 10 -15.89 -16.29 18.59
N VAL A 11 -14.83 -15.79 17.92
CA VAL A 11 -13.52 -16.45 17.88
C VAL A 11 -12.93 -16.60 19.28
N LEU A 12 -13.10 -15.61 20.14
CA LEU A 12 -12.62 -15.63 21.52
C LEU A 12 -13.48 -16.49 22.47
N GLY A 13 -14.60 -17.05 22.01
CA GLY A 13 -15.49 -17.86 22.84
C GLY A 13 -16.51 -17.05 23.66
N GLY A 14 -16.80 -15.81 23.26
CA GLY A 14 -17.87 -14.97 23.80
C GLY A 14 -17.40 -13.70 24.50
N GLN A 15 -18.36 -12.85 24.87
CA GLN A 15 -18.09 -11.51 25.41
C GLN A 15 -17.30 -11.56 26.74
N ALA A 16 -17.64 -12.53 27.59
CA ALA A 16 -16.95 -12.71 28.88
C ALA A 16 -15.50 -13.19 28.69
N ALA A 17 -15.25 -14.05 27.71
CA ALA A 17 -13.90 -14.52 27.39
C ALA A 17 -13.06 -13.37 26.82
N MET A 18 -13.60 -12.60 25.88
CA MET A 18 -12.95 -11.39 25.36
C MET A 18 -12.63 -10.38 26.47
N ALA A 19 -13.56 -10.14 27.39
CA ALA A 19 -13.36 -9.22 28.51
C ALA A 19 -12.18 -9.65 29.40
N ARG A 20 -12.06 -10.96 29.68
CA ARG A 20 -10.95 -11.53 30.46
C ARG A 20 -9.62 -11.40 29.72
N THR A 21 -9.59 -11.74 28.43
CA THR A 21 -8.37 -11.67 27.61
C THR A 21 -7.84 -10.24 27.50
N LEU A 22 -8.74 -9.26 27.37
CA LEU A 22 -8.38 -7.86 27.25
C LEU A 22 -8.23 -7.15 28.61
N SER A 23 -8.51 -7.85 29.72
CA SER A 23 -8.58 -7.28 31.06
C SER A 23 -9.46 -6.01 31.14
N VAL A 24 -10.62 -6.06 30.48
CA VAL A 24 -11.61 -4.97 30.46
C VAL A 24 -12.91 -5.40 31.12
N HIS A 25 -13.73 -4.42 31.49
CA HIS A 25 -15.04 -4.71 32.06
C HIS A 25 -15.99 -5.31 31.00
N PRO A 26 -16.77 -6.37 31.30
CA PRO A 26 -17.69 -7.00 30.32
C PRO A 26 -18.71 -6.02 29.71
N ALA A 27 -19.17 -5.03 30.50
CA ALA A 27 -20.06 -3.99 30.01
C ALA A 27 -19.43 -3.15 28.87
N LEU A 28 -18.09 -2.99 28.85
CA LEU A 28 -17.40 -2.29 27.78
C LEU A 28 -17.46 -3.09 26.46
N VAL A 29 -17.30 -4.42 26.54
CA VAL A 29 -17.44 -5.31 25.38
C VAL A 29 -18.88 -5.27 24.83
N SER A 30 -19.88 -5.23 25.72
CA SER A 30 -21.29 -5.05 25.32
C SER A 30 -21.54 -3.71 24.61
N GLN A 31 -20.92 -2.61 25.08
CA GLN A 31 -21.00 -1.31 24.41
C GLN A 31 -20.36 -1.32 23.01
N TRP A 32 -19.28 -2.08 22.83
CA TRP A 32 -18.65 -2.27 21.53
C TRP A 32 -19.52 -3.11 20.59
N ALA A 33 -20.08 -4.21 21.08
CA ALA A 33 -20.96 -5.09 20.32
C ALA A 33 -22.24 -4.38 19.83
N THR A 34 -22.77 -3.46 20.64
CA THR A 34 -23.95 -2.65 20.30
C THR A 34 -23.63 -1.38 19.50
N GLY A 35 -22.35 -1.10 19.23
CA GLY A 35 -21.92 0.10 18.52
C GLY A 35 -22.14 1.42 19.28
N ARG A 36 -22.54 1.37 20.56
CA ARG A 36 -22.76 2.57 21.40
C ARG A 36 -21.46 3.34 21.64
N ARG A 37 -20.34 2.64 21.66
CA ARG A 37 -19.02 3.23 21.87
C ARG A 37 -18.01 2.63 20.88
N PRO A 38 -17.23 3.46 20.17
CA PRO A 38 -16.16 2.97 19.33
C PRO A 38 -15.04 2.34 20.17
N VAL A 39 -14.37 1.34 19.61
CA VAL A 39 -13.25 0.66 20.27
C VAL A 39 -12.00 1.53 20.15
N ALA A 40 -11.35 1.81 21.27
CA ALA A 40 -10.09 2.55 21.27
C ALA A 40 -8.97 1.74 20.59
N ALA A 41 -8.09 2.42 19.85
CA ALA A 41 -7.02 1.78 19.06
C ALA A 41 -6.15 0.79 19.88
N ARG A 42 -5.86 1.11 21.16
CA ARG A 42 -5.12 0.21 22.07
C ARG A 42 -5.78 -1.16 22.25
N HIS A 43 -7.11 -1.22 22.32
CA HIS A 43 -7.82 -2.49 22.47
C HIS A 43 -7.90 -3.22 21.14
N ILE A 44 -7.88 -2.50 20.00
CA ILE A 44 -7.91 -3.13 18.68
C ILE A 44 -6.67 -3.98 18.45
N LEU A 45 -5.49 -3.50 18.83
CA LEU A 45 -4.25 -4.28 18.75
C LEU A 45 -4.31 -5.55 19.61
N ALA A 46 -4.88 -5.43 20.82
CA ALA A 46 -5.05 -6.58 21.70
C ALA A 46 -6.11 -7.57 21.17
N ILE A 47 -7.16 -7.08 20.52
CA ILE A 47 -8.17 -7.91 19.85
C ILE A 47 -7.58 -8.61 18.63
N GLU A 48 -6.78 -7.92 17.81
CA GLU A 48 -6.09 -8.49 16.66
C GLU A 48 -5.15 -9.62 17.09
N ALA A 49 -4.36 -9.41 18.14
CA ALA A 49 -3.46 -10.44 18.67
C ALA A 49 -4.21 -11.66 19.23
N ALA A 50 -5.39 -11.46 19.83
CA ALA A 50 -6.13 -12.53 20.47
C ALA A 50 -7.11 -13.27 19.54
N ALA A 51 -7.77 -12.55 18.63
CA ALA A 51 -8.82 -13.05 17.74
C ALA A 51 -8.36 -13.22 16.28
N GLY A 52 -7.18 -12.70 15.91
CA GLY A 52 -6.69 -12.73 14.53
C GLY A 52 -7.51 -11.86 13.55
N VAL A 53 -8.34 -10.95 14.05
CA VAL A 53 -9.15 -10.05 13.22
C VAL A 53 -8.35 -8.79 12.92
N SER A 54 -8.13 -8.51 11.63
CA SER A 54 -7.36 -7.34 11.18
C SER A 54 -7.92 -6.03 11.73
N ARG A 55 -7.02 -5.19 12.26
CA ARG A 55 -7.35 -3.87 12.83
C ARG A 55 -8.07 -2.95 11.83
N HIS A 56 -7.79 -3.13 10.54
CA HIS A 56 -8.35 -2.34 9.44
C HIS A 56 -9.84 -2.63 9.22
N VAL A 57 -10.28 -3.86 9.50
CA VAL A 57 -11.70 -4.23 9.43
C VAL A 57 -12.43 -3.77 10.69
N LEU A 58 -11.74 -3.79 11.86
CA LEU A 58 -12.32 -3.34 13.13
C LEU A 58 -12.51 -1.83 13.21
N ARG A 59 -11.58 -1.04 12.65
CA ARG A 59 -11.70 0.42 12.50
C ARG A 59 -10.97 0.94 11.27
N PRO A 60 -11.63 0.93 10.11
CA PRO A 60 -11.08 1.55 8.89
C PRO A 60 -10.86 3.06 9.09
N ASP A 61 -11.67 3.74 9.90
CA ASP A 61 -11.56 5.19 10.13
C ASP A 61 -10.23 5.64 10.77
N VAL A 62 -9.50 4.72 11.42
CA VAL A 62 -8.27 5.05 12.15
C VAL A 62 -7.04 4.33 11.65
N PHE A 63 -7.20 3.15 11.06
CA PHE A 63 -6.07 2.43 10.46
C PHE A 63 -6.04 2.55 8.93
N GLY A 64 -6.97 3.31 8.34
CA GLY A 64 -7.23 3.30 6.90
C GLY A 64 -7.95 2.02 6.48
N GLU A 65 -8.55 2.05 5.28
CA GLU A 65 -8.93 0.83 4.56
C GLU A 65 -7.66 0.02 4.31
N GLY A 66 -7.35 -0.88 5.24
CA GLY A 66 -6.24 -1.80 5.06
C GLY A 66 -6.54 -2.69 3.87
N GLU A 67 -5.51 -2.88 3.06
CA GLU A 67 -5.31 -3.90 2.02
C GLU A 67 -5.52 -5.34 2.52
N ALA A 68 -6.57 -5.61 3.30
CA ALA A 68 -7.00 -6.96 3.66
C ALA A 68 -7.96 -7.55 2.61
N ALA A 69 -8.31 -6.78 1.58
CA ALA A 69 -9.20 -7.20 0.50
C ALA A 69 -8.87 -6.57 -0.86
N GLU A 70 -7.62 -6.12 -1.11
CA GLU A 70 -7.14 -6.22 -2.49
C GLU A 70 -6.62 -7.64 -2.66
N GLU A 71 -7.53 -8.44 -3.19
CA GLU A 71 -7.27 -9.52 -4.12
C GLU A 71 -5.82 -9.61 -4.59
N ARG A 72 -5.32 -10.83 -4.60
CA ARG A 72 -4.00 -11.25 -5.06
C ARG A 72 -3.82 -11.10 -6.59
N GLN A 73 -4.38 -10.05 -7.17
CA GLN A 73 -4.32 -9.67 -8.58
C GLN A 73 -3.59 -8.34 -8.76
N VAL A 74 -2.39 -8.21 -8.19
CA VAL A 74 -1.35 -7.38 -8.83
C VAL A 74 -0.85 -8.15 -10.05
N THR A 75 -1.71 -8.32 -11.06
CA THR A 75 -1.36 -8.80 -12.40
C THR A 75 -1.42 -7.66 -13.41
N GLY A 76 -1.25 -6.43 -12.94
CA GLY A 76 -0.93 -5.28 -13.76
C GLY A 76 0.22 -4.55 -13.13
N SER A 77 1.42 -4.62 -13.70
CA SER A 77 2.31 -3.47 -13.56
C SER A 77 1.50 -2.33 -14.17
N GLY A 78 1.24 -1.22 -13.47
CA GLY A 78 0.33 -0.16 -13.94
C GLY A 78 0.69 0.52 -15.28
N ALA A 79 1.63 -0.05 -16.06
CA ALA A 79 1.92 0.28 -17.45
C ALA A 79 1.35 -0.77 -18.41
N THR A 80 0.82 -0.31 -19.53
CA THR A 80 0.42 -1.16 -20.67
C THR A 80 1.63 -1.56 -21.52
N LYS A 81 1.49 -2.57 -22.38
CA LYS A 81 2.56 -2.97 -23.33
C LYS A 81 2.99 -1.79 -24.19
N ARG A 82 2.01 -0.98 -24.65
CA ARG A 82 2.25 0.25 -25.40
C ARG A 82 3.02 1.28 -24.58
N ALA A 83 2.67 1.47 -23.31
CA ALA A 83 3.36 2.39 -22.41
C ALA A 83 4.82 1.97 -22.18
N LEU A 84 5.10 0.67 -22.03
CA LEU A 84 6.47 0.15 -21.90
C LEU A 84 7.29 0.37 -23.18
N ARG A 85 6.72 0.09 -24.36
CA ARG A 85 7.37 0.37 -25.65
C ARG A 85 7.69 1.85 -25.81
N ALA A 86 6.72 2.72 -25.52
CA ALA A 86 6.89 4.16 -25.59
C ALA A 86 7.95 4.67 -24.61
N LYS A 87 7.91 4.21 -23.35
CA LYS A 87 8.89 4.57 -22.31
C LYS A 87 10.32 4.15 -22.66
N LEU A 88 10.49 2.99 -23.30
CA LEU A 88 11.80 2.47 -23.69
C LEU A 88 12.24 2.91 -25.09
N GLY A 89 11.43 3.70 -25.81
CA GLY A 89 11.70 4.12 -27.18
C GLY A 89 11.74 2.95 -28.19
N LEU A 90 11.06 1.85 -27.88
CA LEU A 90 11.09 0.63 -28.68
C LEU A 90 9.95 0.64 -29.70
N SER A 91 10.30 0.38 -30.96
CA SER A 91 9.32 0.36 -32.06
C SER A 91 8.63 -0.99 -32.21
N THR A 92 9.21 -2.08 -31.66
CA THR A 92 8.73 -3.46 -31.87
C THR A 92 8.64 -4.25 -30.57
N ASP A 93 7.66 -5.15 -30.51
CA ASP A 93 7.49 -6.20 -29.48
C ASP A 93 8.72 -7.10 -29.38
N LYS A 94 9.37 -7.45 -30.50
CA LYS A 94 10.64 -8.20 -30.52
C LYS A 94 11.75 -7.52 -29.72
N GLN A 95 11.82 -6.19 -29.76
CA GLN A 95 12.78 -5.44 -28.96
C GLN A 95 12.38 -5.46 -27.48
N LEU A 96 11.10 -5.32 -27.16
CA LEU A 96 10.60 -5.40 -25.79
C LEU A 96 10.88 -6.78 -25.17
N ALA A 97 10.63 -7.85 -25.92
CA ALA A 97 10.91 -9.23 -25.52
C ALA A 97 12.39 -9.45 -25.18
N LYS A 98 13.31 -8.87 -25.97
CA LYS A 98 14.75 -8.95 -25.69
C LYS A 98 15.16 -8.22 -24.41
N VAL A 99 14.52 -7.08 -24.11
CA VAL A 99 14.76 -6.31 -22.88
C VAL A 99 14.20 -7.04 -21.65
N LEU A 100 13.01 -7.63 -21.77
CA LEU A 100 12.39 -8.40 -20.71
C LEU A 100 12.96 -9.82 -20.55
N GLN A 101 13.80 -10.27 -21.49
CA GLN A 101 14.30 -11.64 -21.59
C GLN A 101 13.19 -12.69 -21.66
N LEU A 102 12.08 -12.33 -22.33
CA LEU A 102 10.91 -13.18 -22.53
C LEU A 102 10.83 -13.64 -23.99
N PRO A 103 10.14 -14.76 -24.27
CA PRO A 103 9.86 -15.15 -25.65
C PRO A 103 8.96 -14.12 -26.33
N VAL A 104 9.25 -13.80 -27.60
CA VAL A 104 8.49 -12.81 -28.38
C VAL A 104 7.01 -13.17 -28.50
N GLU A 105 6.68 -14.46 -28.52
CA GLU A 105 5.29 -14.96 -28.55
C GLU A 105 4.50 -14.53 -27.31
N GLU A 106 5.13 -14.57 -26.13
CA GLU A 106 4.48 -14.19 -24.87
C GLU A 106 4.23 -12.69 -24.81
N VAL A 107 5.18 -11.88 -25.27
CA VAL A 107 5.04 -10.41 -25.32
C VAL A 107 4.07 -9.95 -26.43
N SER A 108 4.02 -10.68 -27.55
CA SER A 108 3.06 -10.44 -28.63
C SER A 108 1.63 -10.79 -28.21
N ALA A 109 1.47 -11.83 -27.38
CA ALA A 109 0.19 -12.24 -26.83
C ALA A 109 -0.40 -11.23 -25.82
N TRP A 110 0.41 -10.35 -25.23
CA TRP A 110 -0.11 -9.25 -24.40
C TRP A 110 -0.82 -8.24 -25.29
N GLU A 111 -2.03 -7.82 -24.94
CA GLU A 111 -2.72 -6.77 -25.70
C GLU A 111 -2.03 -5.41 -25.50
N ASP A 112 -2.12 -4.51 -26.49
CA ASP A 112 -1.41 -3.22 -26.45
C ASP A 112 -1.93 -2.28 -25.34
N GLU A 113 -3.22 -2.35 -25.05
CA GLU A 113 -3.91 -1.49 -24.08
C GLU A 113 -4.23 -2.23 -22.77
N ASP A 114 -4.03 -3.55 -22.73
CA ASP A 114 -4.22 -4.34 -21.51
C ASP A 114 -3.00 -4.21 -20.58
N MET A 115 -3.23 -4.44 -19.28
CA MET A 115 -2.18 -4.31 -18.29
C MET A 115 -1.20 -5.46 -18.43
N VAL A 116 0.09 -5.13 -18.51
CA VAL A 116 1.10 -6.20 -18.54
C VAL A 116 1.24 -6.82 -17.16
N PRO A 117 1.47 -8.14 -17.08
CA PRO A 117 1.67 -8.81 -15.82
C PRO A 117 2.83 -8.16 -15.05
N ALA A 118 2.70 -8.10 -13.72
CA ALA A 118 3.70 -7.51 -12.83
C ALA A 118 4.93 -8.43 -12.68
N LEU A 119 5.63 -8.67 -13.80
CA LEU A 119 6.86 -9.44 -13.83
C LEU A 119 7.98 -8.64 -13.16
N PRO A 120 8.92 -9.30 -12.45
CA PRO A 120 10.01 -8.60 -11.77
C PRO A 120 10.84 -7.75 -12.73
N GLN A 121 11.01 -8.16 -13.98
CA GLN A 121 11.71 -7.40 -15.01
C GLN A 121 10.96 -6.12 -15.41
N VAL A 122 9.62 -6.19 -15.50
CA VAL A 122 8.77 -5.03 -15.77
C VAL A 122 8.79 -4.08 -14.57
N LEU A 123 8.66 -4.61 -13.36
CA LEU A 123 8.76 -3.84 -12.12
C LEU A 123 10.14 -3.24 -11.92
N GLN A 124 11.21 -3.90 -12.37
CA GLN A 124 12.56 -3.33 -12.40
C GLN A 124 12.62 -2.17 -13.38
N LEU A 125 12.12 -2.32 -14.62
CA LEU A 125 12.12 -1.22 -15.59
C LEU A 125 11.24 -0.03 -15.16
N LEU A 126 10.18 -0.27 -14.41
CA LEU A 126 9.33 0.78 -13.81
C LEU A 126 9.93 1.36 -12.52
N GLY A 127 10.53 0.50 -11.70
CA GLY A 127 11.12 0.78 -10.39
C GLY A 127 12.53 1.36 -10.43
N HIS A 128 13.25 1.21 -11.55
CA HIS A 128 14.43 2.01 -11.90
C HIS A 128 14.03 3.41 -12.39
N SER A 129 13.07 4.03 -11.71
CA SER A 129 13.04 5.48 -11.55
C SER A 129 13.97 5.87 -10.40
N GLU A 130 15.18 5.30 -10.32
CA GLU A 130 16.35 6.05 -9.86
C GLU A 130 16.75 6.92 -11.07
N GLN A 131 16.11 8.04 -11.38
CA GLN A 131 15.90 9.21 -10.54
C GLN A 131 14.49 9.77 -10.71
N GLN A 132 13.63 9.49 -9.74
CA GLN A 132 12.86 10.56 -9.14
C GLN A 132 13.90 11.48 -8.50
N GLU A 133 14.33 12.52 -9.24
CA GLU A 133 14.85 13.71 -8.57
C GLU A 133 13.81 14.03 -7.49
N PRO A 134 14.19 14.01 -6.20
CA PRO A 134 13.29 14.48 -5.17
C PRO A 134 12.89 15.89 -5.59
N ALA A 135 11.60 16.18 -5.55
CA ALA A 135 11.11 17.54 -5.65
C ALA A 135 12.07 18.44 -4.87
N LYS A 136 12.86 19.25 -5.60
CA LYS A 136 13.60 20.34 -4.97
C LYS A 136 12.53 21.10 -4.18
N PRO A 137 12.61 21.22 -2.85
CA PRO A 137 11.91 22.32 -2.23
C PRO A 137 12.44 23.57 -2.94
N ALA A 138 11.53 24.31 -3.56
CA ALA A 138 11.81 25.66 -4.01
C ALA A 138 12.13 26.50 -2.78
N ASN A 139 13.38 26.43 -2.30
CA ASN A 139 13.98 27.50 -1.54
C ASN A 139 15.01 28.12 -2.46
N ASP A 140 14.52 29.05 -3.27
CA ASP A 140 15.30 30.03 -3.98
C ASP A 140 15.90 30.95 -2.90
N ASP A 141 17.17 30.75 -2.56
CA ASP A 141 17.95 31.79 -1.89
C ASP A 141 19.17 32.11 -2.77
N PRO A 142 19.06 33.12 -3.66
CA PRO A 142 20.11 33.50 -4.60
C PRO A 142 20.99 34.65 -4.09
N ASP A 143 21.43 34.66 -2.83
CA ASP A 143 22.30 35.72 -2.31
C ASP A 143 23.48 35.25 -1.44
N ALA A 144 23.88 33.98 -1.52
CA ALA A 144 25.02 33.47 -0.75
C ALA A 144 26.41 33.86 -1.30
N ASP A 145 26.50 34.44 -2.51
CA ASP A 145 27.78 34.74 -3.17
C ASP A 145 28.11 36.25 -3.27
N ARG A 146 27.38 37.13 -2.57
CA ARG A 146 27.62 38.59 -2.63
C ARG A 146 28.68 39.14 -1.65
N ILE A 147 29.48 38.27 -1.02
CA ILE A 147 30.62 38.73 -0.20
C ILE A 147 31.90 38.63 -1.01
N GLY A 148 32.17 39.67 -1.80
CA GLY A 148 33.52 39.93 -2.31
C GLY A 148 34.48 40.29 -1.16
N PRO A 149 35.80 40.07 -1.30
CA PRO A 149 36.76 40.45 -0.28
C PRO A 149 36.78 41.98 -0.14
N ILE A 150 36.37 42.47 1.03
CA ILE A 150 36.57 43.85 1.47
C ILE A 150 38.05 44.01 1.80
N GLU A 151 38.82 44.61 0.88
CA GLU A 151 40.09 45.25 1.21
C GLU A 151 39.82 46.40 2.18
N VAL A 152 40.45 46.33 3.36
CA VAL A 152 40.56 47.43 4.31
C VAL A 152 42.01 47.88 4.27
N ALA A 153 42.16 49.19 4.01
CA ALA A 153 43.35 50.05 3.91
C ALA A 153 44.68 49.56 4.51
#